data_AF-A0A2W5TG58-F1
#
_entry.id   AF-A0A2W5TG58-F1
#
_cell.length_a   1.000
_cell.length_b   1.000
_cell.length_c   1.000
_cell.angle_alpha   90.00
_cell.angle_beta   90.00
_cell.angle_gamma   90.00
#
_symmetry.space_group_name_H-M   'P 1'
#
loop_
_entity.id
_entity.type
_entity.pdbx_description
1 polymer ?
#
loop_
_entity_poly.entity_id
_entity_poly.type
_entity_poly.pdbx_seq_one_letter_code
_entity_poly.pdbx_strand_id
1 'polypeptide(L)'
;MRAGGGGAAAAARELVRRAQTGALAPAELREVQKAANSPELKDLFGGGLEQDLGALTGGGEVFRDVETLAPDTERLTDARAMPERFLSDLQLVKSGLLGHPGMSRQQQAARLFEFFETYAERFNELANGTAQQPVAEEAALKLAPPLNAAEWDKTLAQFDKALTRAQFNELQTSDGRTGLEAAREMLEARSPQDFHAARPSSVDAPTWKDNAEKLKTEVEVNRRAVAFDSANVHVQPQLRATQTRVDDPEAKKDGKRSKSKGSDGVLSSKTLWNVLHMLRGEDLDDVARKDAMTQLAVAAGLLLTLGAILVVVLVWM
;
A
#
# COMPACT_ATOMS: atom_id res chain seq x y z
N MET A 1 0.22 19.14 49.65
CA MET A 1 -0.13 17.70 49.66
C MET A 1 -0.94 17.39 48.41
N ARG A 2 -0.35 16.77 47.38
CA ARG A 2 -1.09 16.25 46.21
C ARG A 2 -1.45 14.79 46.48
N ALA A 3 -2.62 14.54 47.05
CA ALA A 3 -3.08 13.20 47.45
C ALA A 3 -3.83 12.43 46.33
N GLY A 4 -3.81 12.92 45.08
CA GLY A 4 -4.57 12.32 43.97
C GLY A 4 -3.80 11.43 42.98
N GLY A 5 -2.47 11.28 43.13
CA GLY A 5 -1.63 10.72 42.06
C GLY A 5 -1.67 9.20 41.88
N GLY A 6 -1.93 8.42 42.94
CA GLY A 6 -1.81 6.96 42.89
C GLY A 6 -2.88 6.26 42.05
N GLY A 7 -4.14 6.71 42.15
CA GLY A 7 -5.26 6.11 41.42
C GLY A 7 -5.18 6.33 39.91
N ALA A 8 -4.81 7.55 39.49
CA ALA A 8 -4.65 7.89 38.09
C ALA A 8 -3.52 7.07 37.42
N ALA A 9 -2.39 6.90 38.12
CA ALA A 9 -1.28 6.09 37.62
C ALA A 9 -1.64 4.59 37.49
N ALA A 10 -2.45 4.04 38.41
CA ALA A 10 -2.91 2.67 38.32
C ALA A 10 -3.90 2.45 37.16
N ALA A 11 -4.85 3.37 36.96
CA ALA A 11 -5.78 3.33 35.83
C ALA A 11 -5.07 3.45 34.48
N ALA A 12 -4.07 4.33 34.39
CA ALA A 12 -3.23 4.47 33.20
C ALA A 12 -2.46 3.17 32.86
N ARG A 13 -1.88 2.50 33.86
CA ARG A 13 -1.19 1.21 33.68
C ARG A 13 -2.15 0.11 33.21
N GLU A 14 -3.37 0.09 33.74
CA GLU A 14 -4.38 -0.88 33.34
C GLU A 14 -4.86 -0.64 31.90
N LEU A 15 -5.02 0.63 31.48
CA LEU A 15 -5.30 0.97 30.08
C LEU A 15 -4.17 0.53 29.14
N VAL A 16 -2.92 0.79 29.52
CA VAL A 16 -1.73 0.35 28.79
C VAL A 16 -1.68 -1.19 28.69
N ARG A 17 -1.98 -1.89 29.79
CA ARG A 17 -2.05 -3.36 29.82
C ARG A 17 -3.15 -3.89 28.89
N ARG A 18 -4.35 -3.29 28.93
CA ARG A 18 -5.47 -3.65 28.03
C ARG A 18 -5.16 -3.36 26.57
N ALA A 19 -4.42 -2.28 26.29
CA ALA A 19 -3.92 -1.97 24.96
C ALA A 19 -2.96 -3.06 24.46
N GLN A 20 -1.99 -3.48 25.30
CA GLN A 20 -1.02 -4.53 24.97
C GLN A 20 -1.66 -5.89 24.73
N THR A 21 -2.75 -6.20 25.42
CA THR A 21 -3.48 -7.47 25.24
C THR A 21 -4.49 -7.43 24.08
N GLY A 22 -4.60 -6.31 23.35
CA GLY A 22 -5.60 -6.14 22.29
C GLY A 22 -7.05 -6.09 22.80
N ALA A 23 -7.24 -5.85 24.10
CA ALA A 23 -8.55 -5.80 24.75
C ALA A 23 -9.22 -4.41 24.71
N LEU A 24 -8.60 -3.49 23.98
CA LEU A 24 -9.16 -2.18 23.65
C LEU A 24 -9.67 -2.19 22.22
N ALA A 25 -10.86 -1.66 22.02
CA ALA A 25 -11.36 -1.37 20.68
C ALA A 25 -10.45 -0.33 19.99
N PRO A 26 -10.38 -0.30 18.65
CA PRO A 26 -9.59 0.68 17.91
C PRO A 26 -9.87 2.14 18.33
N ALA A 27 -11.14 2.47 18.59
CA ALA A 27 -11.54 3.80 19.06
C ALA A 27 -10.97 4.14 20.45
N GLU A 28 -10.94 3.17 21.37
CA GLU A 28 -10.39 3.36 22.72
C GLU A 28 -8.86 3.52 22.67
N LEU A 29 -8.18 2.78 21.79
CA LEU A 29 -6.75 2.95 21.52
C LEU A 29 -6.42 4.38 21.06
N ARG A 30 -7.25 4.97 20.18
CA ARG A 30 -7.08 6.36 19.73
C ARG A 30 -7.26 7.35 20.88
N GLU A 31 -8.26 7.15 21.74
CA GLU A 31 -8.48 8.00 22.93
C GLU A 31 -7.29 7.92 23.89
N VAL A 32 -6.76 6.73 24.14
CA VAL A 32 -5.58 6.52 24.99
C VAL A 32 -4.35 7.19 24.38
N GLN A 33 -4.15 7.12 23.07
CA GLN A 33 -3.03 7.78 22.40
C GLN A 33 -3.16 9.30 22.41
N LYS A 34 -4.38 9.83 22.27
CA LYS A 34 -4.66 11.26 22.39
C LYS A 34 -4.41 11.76 23.82
N ALA A 35 -4.83 10.98 24.83
CA ALA A 35 -4.57 11.27 26.23
C ALA A 35 -3.07 11.19 26.57
N ALA A 36 -2.34 10.21 26.04
CA ALA A 36 -0.89 10.08 26.25
C ALA A 36 -0.09 11.24 25.66
N ASN A 37 -0.56 11.84 24.55
CA ASN A 37 0.07 12.99 23.91
C ASN A 37 -0.31 14.35 24.53
N SER A 38 -1.22 14.39 25.51
CA SER A 38 -1.61 15.62 26.19
C SER A 38 -0.47 16.15 27.08
N PRO A 39 -0.13 17.46 27.03
CA PRO A 39 0.89 18.06 27.89
C PRO A 39 0.56 17.95 29.38
N GLU A 40 -0.73 17.93 29.71
CA GLU A 40 -1.23 17.92 31.08
C GLU A 40 -1.07 16.54 31.74
N LEU A 41 -1.05 15.48 30.91
CA LEU A 41 -0.94 14.10 31.37
C LEU A 41 0.50 13.58 31.32
N LYS A 42 1.41 14.25 30.62
CA LYS A 42 2.85 13.88 30.55
C LYS A 42 3.48 13.66 31.92
N ASP A 43 3.18 14.53 32.89
CA ASP A 43 3.70 14.42 34.25
C ASP A 43 3.19 13.16 34.99
N LEU A 44 2.01 12.64 34.63
CA LEU A 44 1.44 11.41 35.19
C LEU A 44 2.01 10.15 34.53
N PHE A 45 2.53 10.28 33.30
CA PHE A 45 3.17 9.22 32.53
C PHE A 45 4.70 9.13 32.73
N GLY A 46 5.28 10.05 33.50
CA GLY A 46 6.70 10.05 33.85
C GLY A 46 7.11 8.83 34.70
N GLY A 47 8.34 8.34 34.49
CA GLY A 47 8.93 7.27 35.31
C GLY A 47 8.82 5.84 34.75
N GLY A 48 8.86 5.68 33.43
CA GLY A 48 8.90 4.38 32.75
C GLY A 48 7.66 4.09 31.89
N LEU A 49 6.51 4.70 32.21
CA LEU A 49 5.31 4.51 31.40
C LEU A 49 5.43 5.16 30.01
N GLU A 50 6.16 6.26 29.85
CA GLU A 50 6.54 6.80 28.54
C GLU A 50 7.39 5.83 27.71
N GLN A 51 8.11 4.91 28.34
CA GLN A 51 8.91 3.89 27.64
C GLN A 51 8.04 2.71 27.21
N ASP A 52 7.06 2.33 28.04
CA ASP A 52 6.04 1.32 27.69
C ASP A 52 5.02 1.84 26.67
N LEU A 53 4.60 3.10 26.81
CA LEU A 53 3.81 3.83 25.81
C LEU A 53 4.64 4.10 24.57
N GLY A 54 5.92 4.43 24.71
CA GLY A 54 6.87 4.59 23.61
C GLY A 54 7.21 3.27 22.93
N ALA A 55 7.02 2.13 23.57
CA ALA A 55 7.09 0.79 22.98
C ALA A 55 5.75 0.41 22.29
N LEU A 56 4.62 0.85 22.83
CA LEU A 56 3.28 0.72 22.23
C LEU A 56 3.07 1.64 21.02
N THR A 57 3.60 2.85 21.09
CA THR A 57 3.54 3.92 20.08
C THR A 57 4.83 4.03 19.28
N GLY A 58 5.85 3.26 19.67
CA GLY A 58 7.06 2.95 18.93
C GLY A 58 7.93 4.10 18.44
N GLY A 59 7.68 5.38 18.76
CA GLY A 59 8.12 6.46 17.85
C GLY A 59 7.77 6.15 16.37
N GLY A 60 6.81 5.26 16.19
CA GLY A 60 6.53 4.47 15.01
C GLY A 60 5.23 4.96 14.41
N GLU A 61 5.04 4.68 13.13
CA GLU A 61 3.88 5.18 12.39
C GLU A 61 2.59 5.00 13.19
N VAL A 62 1.92 6.12 13.45
CA VAL A 62 0.59 6.17 14.03
C VAL A 62 -0.28 5.14 13.32
N PHE A 63 -1.06 4.35 14.07
CA PHE A 63 -2.06 3.46 13.48
C PHE A 63 -2.95 4.28 12.53
N ARG A 64 -2.69 4.13 11.22
CA ARG A 64 -3.45 4.85 10.20
C ARG A 64 -4.71 4.06 9.93
N ASP A 65 -5.87 4.67 10.10
CA ASP A 65 -7.15 3.99 9.90
C ASP A 65 -7.24 3.35 8.52
N VAL A 66 -7.92 2.21 8.42
CA VAL A 66 -8.01 1.48 7.14
C VAL A 66 -8.65 2.36 6.08
N GLU A 67 -9.66 3.17 6.44
CA GLU A 67 -10.25 4.19 5.56
C GLU A 67 -9.23 5.19 4.99
N THR A 68 -8.19 5.54 5.75
CA THR A 68 -7.14 6.47 5.27
C THR A 68 -6.08 5.79 4.41
N LEU A 69 -5.98 4.45 4.52
CA LEU A 69 -5.10 3.61 3.72
C LEU A 69 -5.82 3.11 2.47
N ALA A 70 -7.14 2.94 2.53
CA ALA A 70 -7.95 2.48 1.44
C ALA A 70 -7.90 3.53 0.32
N PRO A 71 -7.57 3.11 -0.91
CA PRO A 71 -7.68 3.98 -2.07
C PRO A 71 -9.15 4.30 -2.34
N ASP A 72 -9.36 5.44 -2.99
CA ASP A 72 -10.68 5.90 -3.40
C ASP A 72 -11.26 4.97 -4.49
N THR A 73 -12.07 3.99 -4.07
CA THR A 73 -12.70 3.00 -4.94
C THR A 73 -13.85 3.60 -5.76
N GLU A 74 -14.37 4.77 -5.41
CA GLU A 74 -15.42 5.45 -6.18
C GLU A 74 -14.94 5.82 -7.59
N ARG A 75 -13.63 6.00 -7.76
CA ARG A 75 -12.99 6.30 -9.05
C ARG A 75 -12.89 5.08 -9.96
N LEU A 76 -13.13 3.89 -9.43
CA LEU A 76 -13.13 2.66 -10.22
C LEU A 76 -14.47 2.56 -10.94
N THR A 77 -14.39 2.39 -12.26
CA THR A 77 -15.56 2.39 -13.17
C THR A 77 -15.78 1.04 -13.87
N ASP A 78 -14.88 0.07 -13.66
CA ASP A 78 -14.95 -1.26 -14.26
C ASP A 78 -14.78 -2.35 -13.20
N ALA A 79 -15.82 -3.16 -13.01
CA ALA A 79 -15.81 -4.31 -12.11
C ALA A 79 -14.75 -5.36 -12.50
N ARG A 80 -14.41 -5.47 -13.79
CA ARG A 80 -13.46 -6.49 -14.31
C ARG A 80 -12.02 -6.21 -13.87
N ALA A 81 -11.68 -4.94 -13.62
CA ALA A 81 -10.35 -4.52 -13.18
C ALA A 81 -10.16 -4.59 -11.66
N MET A 82 -11.25 -4.78 -10.90
CA MET A 82 -11.23 -4.75 -9.43
C MET A 82 -10.28 -5.77 -8.78
N PRO A 83 -10.20 -7.05 -9.23
CA PRO A 83 -9.31 -8.03 -8.59
C PRO A 83 -7.82 -7.63 -8.65
N GLU A 84 -7.39 -7.09 -9.79
CA GLU A 84 -6.01 -6.65 -10.01
C GLU A 84 -5.72 -5.36 -9.25
N ARG A 85 -6.69 -4.44 -9.22
CA ARG A 85 -6.58 -3.20 -8.46
C ARG A 85 -6.45 -3.45 -6.97
N PHE A 86 -7.30 -4.32 -6.42
CA PHE A 86 -7.24 -4.76 -5.02
C PHE A 86 -5.84 -5.26 -4.63
N LEU A 87 -5.25 -6.16 -5.43
CA LEU A 87 -3.90 -6.66 -5.16
C LEU A 87 -2.84 -5.56 -5.21
N SER A 88 -2.90 -4.71 -6.23
CA SER A 88 -1.92 -3.66 -6.45
C SER A 88 -1.91 -2.69 -5.27
N ASP A 89 -3.10 -2.27 -4.84
CA ASP A 89 -3.24 -1.33 -3.74
C ASP A 89 -2.92 -2.00 -2.40
N LEU A 90 -3.31 -3.26 -2.20
CA LEU A 90 -2.91 -4.04 -1.02
C LEU A 90 -1.39 -4.09 -0.88
N GLN A 91 -0.65 -4.32 -1.97
CA GLN A 91 0.82 -4.35 -1.94
C GLN A 91 1.42 -3.00 -1.52
N LEU A 92 0.82 -1.89 -1.95
CA LEU A 92 1.26 -0.53 -1.59
C LEU A 92 1.04 -0.24 -0.10
N VAL A 93 -0.08 -0.70 0.46
CA VAL A 93 -0.45 -0.41 1.85
C VAL A 93 -0.12 -1.52 2.83
N LYS A 94 0.39 -2.66 2.37
CA LYS A 94 0.62 -3.87 3.18
C LYS A 94 1.41 -3.60 4.45
N SER A 95 2.45 -2.77 4.38
CA SER A 95 3.27 -2.40 5.53
C SER A 95 2.48 -1.61 6.58
N GLY A 96 1.67 -0.63 6.16
CA GLY A 96 0.82 0.16 7.07
C GLY A 96 -0.42 -0.59 7.56
N LEU A 97 -0.91 -1.54 6.76
CA LEU A 97 -2.10 -2.33 7.08
C LEU A 97 -1.77 -3.46 8.06
N LEU A 98 -0.70 -4.22 7.79
CA LEU A 98 -0.38 -5.47 8.51
C LEU A 98 0.95 -5.39 9.30
N GLY A 99 1.85 -4.49 8.94
CA GLY A 99 3.23 -4.47 9.43
C GLY A 99 3.46 -3.77 10.78
N HIS A 100 2.41 -3.34 11.48
CA HIS A 100 2.57 -2.62 12.74
C HIS A 100 3.02 -3.57 13.87
N PRO A 101 4.14 -3.29 14.57
CA PRO A 101 4.75 -4.23 15.52
C PRO A 101 3.88 -4.54 16.75
N GLY A 102 2.99 -3.63 17.14
CA GLY A 102 2.03 -3.82 18.23
C GLY A 102 0.70 -4.46 17.81
N MET A 103 0.52 -4.84 16.55
CA MET A 103 -0.76 -5.36 16.07
C MET A 103 -0.88 -6.85 16.34
N SER A 104 -1.96 -7.25 17.00
CA SER A 104 -2.29 -8.67 17.13
C SER A 104 -2.63 -9.24 15.76
N ARG A 105 -2.47 -10.56 15.61
CA ARG A 105 -2.81 -11.22 14.36
C ARG A 105 -4.29 -11.01 14.01
N GLN A 106 -5.15 -11.11 15.02
CA GLN A 106 -6.59 -10.90 14.88
C GLN A 106 -6.91 -9.50 14.34
N GLN A 107 -6.19 -8.49 14.84
CA GLN A 107 -6.29 -7.12 14.32
C GLN A 107 -5.81 -7.02 12.87
N GLN A 108 -4.72 -7.70 12.49
CA GLN A 108 -4.26 -7.74 11.10
C GLN A 108 -5.33 -8.35 10.17
N ALA A 109 -5.95 -9.45 10.59
CA ALA A 109 -7.01 -10.11 9.83
C ALA A 109 -8.26 -9.22 9.70
N ALA A 110 -8.70 -8.61 10.80
CA ALA A 110 -9.83 -7.68 10.80
C ALA A 110 -9.59 -6.49 9.85
N ARG A 111 -8.38 -5.91 9.87
CA ARG A 111 -8.03 -4.79 8.98
C ARG A 111 -7.92 -5.19 7.51
N LEU A 112 -7.45 -6.41 7.24
CA LEU A 112 -7.40 -6.94 5.89
C LEU A 112 -8.82 -7.13 5.31
N PHE A 113 -9.76 -7.61 6.13
CA PHE A 113 -11.17 -7.70 5.75
C PHE A 113 -11.80 -6.32 5.57
N GLU A 114 -11.56 -5.39 6.48
CA GLU A 114 -12.04 -4.00 6.37
C GLU A 114 -11.53 -3.33 5.09
N PHE A 115 -10.27 -3.57 4.72
CA PHE A 115 -9.70 -3.07 3.46
C PHE A 115 -10.37 -3.70 2.24
N PHE A 116 -10.65 -5.01 2.30
CA PHE A 116 -11.33 -5.71 1.21
C PHE A 116 -12.82 -5.34 1.08
N GLU A 117 -13.49 -5.03 2.19
CA GLU A 117 -14.91 -4.64 2.24
C GLU A 117 -15.21 -3.50 1.27
N THR A 118 -14.35 -2.46 1.24
CA THR A 118 -14.47 -1.32 0.31
C THR A 118 -14.41 -1.72 -1.17
N TYR A 119 -13.66 -2.78 -1.50
CA TYR A 119 -13.61 -3.30 -2.87
C TYR A 119 -14.81 -4.17 -3.20
N ALA A 120 -15.23 -5.02 -2.27
CA ALA A 120 -16.32 -5.93 -2.49
C ALA A 120 -17.65 -5.17 -2.63
N GLU A 121 -17.86 -4.12 -1.82
CA GLU A 121 -19.00 -3.21 -1.95
C GLU A 121 -19.01 -2.53 -3.32
N ARG A 122 -17.90 -1.90 -3.71
CA ARG A 122 -17.80 -1.23 -5.01
C ARG A 122 -17.94 -2.20 -6.19
N PHE A 123 -17.41 -3.41 -6.07
CA PHE A 123 -17.57 -4.45 -7.08
C PHE A 123 -19.05 -4.79 -7.27
N ASN A 124 -19.79 -4.99 -6.16
CA ASN A 124 -21.21 -5.29 -6.21
C ASN A 124 -22.00 -4.14 -6.85
N GLU A 125 -21.67 -2.89 -6.56
CA GLU A 125 -22.30 -1.74 -7.21
C GLU A 125 -22.10 -1.71 -8.72
N LEU A 126 -20.85 -1.88 -9.17
CA LEU A 126 -20.49 -1.83 -10.59
C LEU A 126 -21.03 -3.05 -11.35
N ALA A 127 -20.92 -4.23 -10.76
CA ALA A 127 -21.30 -5.47 -11.42
C ALA A 127 -22.84 -5.62 -11.54
N ASN A 128 -23.60 -5.10 -10.56
CA ASN A 128 -25.07 -5.07 -10.62
C ASN A 128 -25.63 -3.80 -11.30
N GLY A 129 -24.78 -2.85 -11.67
CA GLY A 129 -25.19 -1.59 -12.30
C GLY A 129 -25.97 -0.67 -11.35
N THR A 130 -25.81 -0.82 -10.04
CA THR A 130 -26.44 0.04 -9.02
C THR A 130 -25.54 1.20 -8.59
N ALA A 131 -24.31 1.27 -9.11
CA ALA A 131 -23.41 2.39 -8.87
C ALA A 131 -24.09 3.71 -9.27
N GLN A 132 -24.24 4.62 -8.30
CA GLN A 132 -24.74 5.96 -8.58
C GLN A 132 -23.74 6.66 -9.51
N GLN A 133 -24.21 7.12 -10.67
CA GLN A 133 -23.39 7.90 -11.57
C GLN A 133 -22.94 9.16 -10.83
N PRO A 134 -21.62 9.47 -10.80
CA PRO A 134 -21.18 10.74 -10.26
C PRO A 134 -21.90 11.87 -11.01
N VAL A 135 -22.43 12.83 -10.26
CA VAL A 135 -23.31 13.92 -10.72
C VAL A 135 -22.66 14.79 -11.82
N ALA A 136 -21.37 14.62 -12.07
CA ALA A 136 -20.68 15.20 -13.22
C ALA A 136 -21.03 14.41 -14.50
N GLU A 137 -21.90 15.02 -15.31
CA GLU A 137 -22.40 14.56 -16.62
C GLU A 137 -21.31 14.04 -17.58
N GLU A 138 -20.06 14.51 -17.44
CA GLU A 138 -18.90 14.09 -18.23
C GLU A 138 -18.31 12.72 -17.83
N ALA A 139 -18.55 12.25 -16.60
CA ALA A 139 -18.08 10.95 -16.10
C ALA A 139 -19.09 9.81 -16.35
N ALA A 140 -20.36 10.14 -16.62
CA ALA A 140 -21.41 9.16 -16.90
C ALA A 140 -21.13 8.32 -18.16
N LEU A 141 -20.30 8.83 -19.08
CA LEU A 141 -19.90 8.15 -20.32
C LEU A 141 -18.81 7.08 -20.13
N LYS A 142 -18.23 6.92 -18.92
CA LYS A 142 -17.09 6.01 -18.69
C LYS A 142 -17.40 4.81 -17.78
N LEU A 143 -18.63 4.63 -17.32
CA LEU A 143 -18.98 3.42 -16.58
C LEU A 143 -19.04 2.24 -17.56
N ALA A 144 -18.29 1.18 -17.24
CA ALA A 144 -18.39 -0.05 -17.99
C ALA A 144 -19.80 -0.64 -17.80
N PRO A 145 -20.33 -1.37 -18.80
CA PRO A 145 -21.60 -2.05 -18.64
C PRO A 145 -21.51 -3.09 -17.52
N PRO A 146 -22.63 -3.35 -16.81
CA PRO A 146 -22.70 -4.37 -15.77
C PRO A 146 -22.29 -5.73 -16.31
N LEU A 147 -21.82 -6.61 -15.42
CA LEU A 147 -21.30 -7.91 -15.81
C LEU A 147 -22.45 -8.83 -16.24
N ASN A 148 -22.28 -9.55 -17.34
CA ASN A 148 -23.14 -10.70 -17.63
C ASN A 148 -22.70 -11.92 -16.79
N ALA A 149 -23.52 -12.99 -16.76
CA ALA A 149 -23.25 -14.17 -15.94
C ALA A 149 -21.87 -14.83 -16.20
N ALA A 150 -21.43 -14.91 -17.46
CA ALA A 150 -20.13 -15.50 -17.78
C ALA A 150 -18.96 -14.61 -17.35
N GLU A 151 -19.11 -13.29 -17.47
CA GLU A 151 -18.12 -12.32 -16.99
C GLU A 151 -18.06 -12.28 -15.46
N TRP A 152 -19.22 -12.44 -14.81
CA TRP A 152 -19.33 -12.54 -13.36
C TRP A 152 -18.49 -13.71 -12.83
N ASP A 153 -18.74 -14.92 -13.33
CA ASP A 153 -17.99 -16.13 -12.91
C ASP A 153 -16.49 -15.99 -13.16
N LYS A 154 -16.11 -15.41 -14.31
CA LYS A 154 -14.72 -15.15 -14.65
C LYS A 154 -14.07 -14.16 -13.68
N THR A 155 -14.77 -13.10 -13.32
CA THR A 155 -14.27 -12.05 -12.42
C THR A 155 -14.17 -12.56 -10.98
N LEU A 156 -15.15 -13.36 -10.52
CA LEU A 156 -15.05 -14.06 -9.23
C LEU A 156 -13.85 -14.99 -9.18
N ALA A 157 -13.60 -15.77 -10.23
CA ALA A 157 -12.41 -16.62 -10.29
C ALA A 157 -11.08 -15.83 -10.27
N GLN A 158 -11.08 -14.58 -10.76
CA GLN A 158 -9.93 -13.68 -10.63
C GLN A 158 -9.78 -13.15 -9.20
N PHE A 159 -10.89 -12.83 -8.53
CA PHE A 159 -10.89 -12.48 -7.11
C PHE A 159 -10.40 -13.64 -6.24
N ASP A 160 -10.84 -14.88 -6.47
CA ASP A 160 -10.36 -16.04 -5.71
C ASP A 160 -8.82 -16.17 -5.78
N LYS A 161 -8.24 -15.94 -6.96
CA LYS A 161 -6.77 -15.90 -7.15
C LYS A 161 -6.13 -14.74 -6.40
N ALA A 162 -6.76 -13.56 -6.42
CA ALA A 162 -6.29 -12.39 -5.71
C ALA A 162 -6.33 -12.57 -4.18
N LEU A 163 -7.44 -13.06 -3.65
CA LEU A 163 -7.65 -13.35 -2.24
C LEU A 163 -6.66 -14.42 -1.74
N THR A 164 -6.44 -15.47 -2.53
CA THR A 164 -5.41 -16.48 -2.22
C THR A 164 -4.01 -15.85 -2.13
N ARG A 165 -3.63 -14.97 -3.07
CA ARG A 165 -2.34 -14.24 -3.03
C ARG A 165 -2.25 -13.26 -1.85
N ALA A 166 -3.38 -12.71 -1.43
CA ALA A 166 -3.51 -11.88 -0.23
C ALA A 166 -3.57 -12.70 1.07
N GLN A 167 -3.44 -14.04 1.00
CA GLN A 167 -3.45 -14.97 2.12
C GLN A 167 -4.79 -15.08 2.87
N PHE A 168 -5.92 -14.81 2.21
CA PHE A 168 -7.26 -15.00 2.80
C PHE A 168 -7.57 -16.46 3.12
N ASN A 169 -6.96 -17.40 2.41
CA ASN A 169 -7.07 -18.83 2.67
C ASN A 169 -6.43 -19.25 4.01
N GLU A 170 -5.56 -18.40 4.59
CA GLU A 170 -5.00 -18.64 5.91
C GLU A 170 -5.92 -18.09 7.01
N LEU A 171 -6.84 -17.17 6.71
CA LEU A 171 -7.74 -16.59 7.70
C LEU A 171 -8.85 -17.58 8.09
N GLN A 172 -9.26 -17.54 9.36
CA GLN A 172 -10.46 -18.24 9.83
C GLN A 172 -11.42 -17.22 10.43
N THR A 173 -12.70 -17.40 10.20
CA THR A 173 -13.73 -16.59 10.84
C THR A 173 -14.23 -17.30 12.08
N SER A 174 -14.80 -16.57 13.03
CA SER A 174 -15.26 -17.14 14.32
C SER A 174 -16.38 -18.18 14.19
N ASP A 175 -17.05 -18.22 13.04
CA ASP A 175 -18.06 -19.22 12.68
C ASP A 175 -17.45 -20.47 12.01
N GLY A 176 -16.12 -20.54 11.89
CA GLY A 176 -15.39 -21.68 11.34
C GLY A 176 -15.23 -21.69 9.83
N ARG A 177 -15.70 -20.66 9.10
CA ARG A 177 -15.42 -20.52 7.66
C ARG A 177 -13.97 -20.10 7.43
N THR A 178 -13.46 -20.38 6.23
CA THR A 178 -12.19 -19.80 5.78
C THR A 178 -12.42 -18.34 5.40
N GLY A 179 -11.37 -17.51 5.48
CA GLY A 179 -11.50 -16.12 5.05
C GLY A 179 -11.78 -15.99 3.56
N LEU A 180 -11.34 -16.95 2.75
CA LEU A 180 -11.66 -16.99 1.33
C LEU A 180 -13.15 -17.24 1.07
N GLU A 181 -13.78 -18.15 1.82
CA GLU A 181 -15.23 -18.39 1.75
C GLU A 181 -16.01 -17.14 2.18
N ALA A 182 -15.64 -16.52 3.30
CA ALA A 182 -16.31 -15.30 3.76
C ALA A 182 -16.15 -14.14 2.77
N ALA A 183 -14.96 -13.93 2.23
CA ALA A 183 -14.71 -12.90 1.22
C ALA A 183 -15.47 -13.17 -0.09
N ARG A 184 -15.60 -14.44 -0.48
CA ARG A 184 -16.39 -14.84 -1.65
C ARG A 184 -17.88 -14.60 -1.44
N GLU A 185 -18.41 -14.91 -0.27
CA GLU A 185 -19.82 -14.65 0.07
C GLU A 185 -20.13 -13.14 0.01
N MET A 186 -19.20 -12.29 0.45
CA MET A 186 -19.31 -10.84 0.30
C MET A 186 -19.34 -10.40 -1.17
N LEU A 187 -18.54 -11.01 -2.06
CA LEU A 187 -18.56 -10.72 -3.50
C LEU A 187 -19.81 -11.28 -4.22
N GLU A 188 -20.42 -12.33 -3.68
CA GLU A 188 -21.63 -12.95 -4.23
C GLU A 188 -22.92 -12.27 -3.73
N ALA A 189 -22.81 -11.40 -2.72
CA ALA A 189 -23.93 -10.64 -2.18
C ALA A 189 -24.57 -9.73 -3.25
N ARG A 190 -25.86 -9.93 -3.49
CA ARG A 190 -26.61 -9.18 -4.51
C ARG A 190 -27.25 -7.90 -3.99
N SER A 191 -27.20 -7.69 -2.68
CA SER A 191 -27.73 -6.50 -2.03
C SER A 191 -26.80 -6.03 -0.93
N PRO A 192 -26.84 -4.72 -0.57
CA PRO A 192 -26.09 -4.21 0.58
C PRO A 192 -26.45 -4.95 1.89
N GLN A 193 -27.70 -5.40 2.03
CA GLN A 193 -28.14 -6.15 3.21
C GLN A 193 -27.49 -7.53 3.27
N ASP A 194 -27.47 -8.26 2.15
CA ASP A 194 -26.80 -9.57 2.06
C ASP A 194 -25.30 -9.42 2.28
N PHE A 195 -24.72 -8.31 1.80
CA PHE A 195 -23.31 -8.00 1.96
C PHE A 195 -22.92 -7.83 3.44
N HIS A 196 -23.69 -7.03 4.17
CA HIS A 196 -23.47 -6.86 5.61
C HIS A 196 -23.77 -8.14 6.41
N ALA A 197 -24.69 -8.99 5.94
CA ALA A 197 -24.97 -10.29 6.55
C ALA A 197 -23.83 -11.30 6.30
N ALA A 198 -23.19 -11.25 5.13
CA ALA A 198 -22.04 -12.07 4.78
C ALA A 198 -20.77 -11.69 5.55
N ARG A 199 -20.70 -10.45 6.04
CA ARG A 199 -19.55 -9.93 6.80
C ARG A 199 -19.33 -10.77 8.06
N PRO A 200 -18.12 -11.31 8.29
CA PRO A 200 -17.84 -12.06 9.49
C PRO A 200 -17.88 -11.14 10.72
N SER A 201 -18.60 -11.57 11.76
CA SER A 201 -18.71 -10.85 13.04
C SER A 201 -17.36 -10.68 13.73
N SER A 202 -16.46 -11.66 13.56
CA SER A 202 -15.06 -11.56 13.92
C SER A 202 -14.21 -12.51 13.07
N VAL A 203 -12.96 -12.12 12.84
CA VAL A 203 -11.99 -12.90 12.07
C VAL A 203 -10.88 -13.31 13.00
N ASP A 204 -10.77 -14.62 13.25
CA ASP A 204 -9.66 -15.19 13.98
C ASP A 204 -8.46 -15.34 13.05
N ALA A 205 -7.34 -14.80 13.50
CA ALA A 205 -6.17 -14.84 12.66
C ALA A 205 -5.48 -16.20 12.69
N PRO A 206 -4.84 -16.60 11.58
CA PRO A 206 -4.13 -17.85 11.51
C PRO A 206 -2.98 -17.94 12.52
N THR A 207 -2.54 -19.17 12.71
CA THR A 207 -1.20 -19.46 13.17
C THR A 207 -0.15 -19.09 12.10
N TRP A 208 0.07 -17.81 11.78
CA TRP A 208 1.21 -17.32 10.96
C TRP A 208 2.61 -17.70 11.51
N LYS A 209 2.68 -18.50 12.57
CA LYS A 209 3.91 -18.87 13.27
C LYS A 209 4.76 -19.84 12.42
N ASP A 210 4.14 -20.61 11.53
CA ASP A 210 4.88 -21.63 10.77
C ASP A 210 5.38 -21.15 9.40
N ASN A 211 4.75 -20.11 8.84
CA ASN A 211 5.16 -19.59 7.53
C ASN A 211 6.37 -18.65 7.60
N ALA A 212 6.65 -17.98 8.72
CA ALA A 212 7.85 -17.14 8.81
C ALA A 212 9.14 -17.97 8.80
N GLU A 213 9.15 -19.16 9.43
CA GLU A 213 10.25 -20.11 9.29
C GLU A 213 10.26 -20.73 7.91
N LYS A 214 9.11 -21.18 7.38
CA LYS A 214 9.02 -21.75 6.03
C LYS A 214 9.49 -20.79 4.93
N LEU A 215 9.15 -19.50 5.04
CA LEU A 215 9.61 -18.44 4.14
C LEU A 215 11.11 -18.14 4.31
N LYS A 216 11.65 -18.17 5.54
CA LYS A 216 13.10 -18.09 5.74
C LYS A 216 13.80 -19.27 5.06
N THR A 217 13.30 -20.49 5.23
CA THR A 217 13.87 -21.69 4.61
C THR A 217 13.77 -21.65 3.09
N GLU A 218 12.65 -21.18 2.54
CA GLU A 218 12.43 -21.11 1.09
C GLU A 218 13.25 -19.99 0.43
N VAL A 219 13.43 -18.85 1.09
CA VAL A 219 14.35 -17.79 0.66
C VAL A 219 15.80 -18.27 0.74
N GLU A 220 16.20 -19.01 1.78
CA GLU A 220 17.54 -19.60 1.90
C GLU A 220 17.80 -20.64 0.79
N VAL A 221 16.80 -21.47 0.48
CA VAL A 221 16.86 -22.48 -0.59
C VAL A 221 16.96 -21.81 -1.97
N ASN A 222 16.15 -20.78 -2.25
CA ASN A 222 16.25 -20.03 -3.50
C ASN A 222 17.57 -19.26 -3.60
N ARG A 223 18.08 -18.68 -2.50
CA ARG A 223 19.38 -18.00 -2.49
C ARG A 223 20.53 -18.97 -2.78
N ARG A 224 20.46 -20.21 -2.28
CA ARG A 224 21.41 -21.28 -2.61
C ARG A 224 21.29 -21.74 -4.06
N ALA A 225 20.08 -21.86 -4.60
CA ALA A 225 19.87 -22.23 -6.00
C ALA A 225 20.45 -21.17 -6.96
N VAL A 226 20.23 -19.88 -6.68
CA VAL A 226 20.77 -18.77 -7.48
C VAL A 226 22.30 -18.65 -7.34
N ALA A 227 22.85 -18.94 -6.16
CA ALA A 227 24.30 -18.95 -5.94
C ALA A 227 25.00 -20.11 -6.68
N PHE A 228 24.32 -21.25 -6.85
CA PHE A 228 24.86 -22.39 -7.60
C PHE A 228 24.86 -22.15 -9.11
N ASP A 229 23.84 -21.47 -9.63
CA ASP A 229 23.73 -21.16 -11.06
C ASP A 229 24.72 -20.06 -11.49
N SER A 230 25.01 -19.11 -10.58
CA SER A 230 25.99 -18.04 -10.80
C SER A 230 27.45 -18.54 -10.84
N ALA A 231 27.74 -19.74 -10.32
CA ALA A 231 29.08 -20.30 -10.30
C ALA A 231 29.47 -21.00 -11.62
N ASN A 232 28.53 -21.19 -12.55
CA ASN A 232 28.77 -21.98 -13.77
C ASN A 232 28.73 -21.16 -15.08
N VAL A 233 28.60 -19.82 -15.00
CA VAL A 233 28.59 -18.95 -16.18
C VAL A 233 30.03 -18.53 -16.52
N HIS A 234 30.77 -19.41 -17.19
CA HIS A 234 32.03 -19.07 -17.86
C HIS A 234 31.72 -18.23 -19.11
N VAL A 235 31.58 -16.91 -18.95
CA VAL A 235 31.43 -15.98 -20.08
C VAL A 235 32.77 -15.79 -20.76
N GLN A 236 32.91 -16.38 -21.95
CA GLN A 236 34.03 -16.14 -22.84
C GLN A 236 33.81 -14.78 -23.56
N PRO A 237 34.72 -13.79 -23.45
CA PRO A 237 34.53 -12.49 -24.06
C PRO A 237 34.74 -12.58 -25.58
N GLN A 238 33.66 -12.46 -26.34
CA GLN A 238 33.70 -12.29 -27.81
C GLN A 238 33.98 -10.82 -28.13
N LEU A 239 35.22 -10.54 -28.54
CA LEU A 239 35.60 -9.30 -29.22
C LEU A 239 34.91 -9.28 -30.59
N ARG A 240 33.98 -8.34 -30.82
CA ARG A 240 33.44 -8.10 -32.17
C ARG A 240 33.61 -6.65 -32.59
N ALA A 241 34.12 -6.54 -33.81
CA ALA A 241 34.70 -5.37 -34.43
C ALA A 241 33.69 -4.29 -34.88
N THR A 242 34.24 -3.09 -34.91
CA THR A 242 33.95 -1.86 -35.67
C THR A 242 33.16 -2.00 -36.97
N GLN A 243 32.11 -1.18 -37.15
CA GLN A 243 31.69 -0.54 -38.42
C GLN A 243 30.97 0.79 -38.06
N THR A 244 31.61 1.96 -38.23
CA THR A 244 31.52 2.92 -39.35
C THR A 244 30.12 3.41 -39.78
N ARG A 245 29.83 4.67 -39.39
CA ARG A 245 29.51 5.85 -40.23
C ARG A 245 28.28 5.82 -41.15
N VAL A 246 27.39 6.83 -41.01
CA VAL A 246 26.99 7.79 -42.07
C VAL A 246 26.47 9.09 -41.40
N ASP A 247 27.08 10.21 -41.82
CA ASP A 247 26.71 11.62 -41.63
C ASP A 247 25.34 11.93 -42.31
N ASP A 248 24.46 12.85 -41.90
CA ASP A 248 24.50 14.32 -42.13
C ASP A 248 23.04 14.89 -41.98
N PRO A 249 22.69 16.20 -42.22
CA PRO A 249 22.35 17.13 -41.14
C PRO A 249 21.04 17.95 -41.34
N GLU A 250 20.87 18.94 -40.45
CA GLU A 250 20.09 20.20 -40.55
C GLU A 250 18.55 20.17 -40.51
N ALA A 251 18.00 20.80 -39.45
CA ALA A 251 16.98 21.85 -39.59
C ALA A 251 16.94 22.76 -38.36
N LYS A 252 17.23 24.05 -38.61
CA LYS A 252 17.15 25.19 -37.68
C LYS A 252 15.70 25.61 -37.43
N LYS A 253 15.38 26.12 -36.23
CA LYS A 253 15.09 27.56 -35.97
C LYS A 253 14.41 27.81 -34.61
N ASP A 254 14.97 28.78 -33.89
CA ASP A 254 14.35 29.95 -33.22
C ASP A 254 12.99 29.73 -32.50
N GLY A 255 12.78 30.01 -31.22
CA GLY A 255 13.43 30.95 -30.30
C GLY A 255 12.33 31.70 -29.53
N LYS A 256 12.41 31.73 -28.19
CA LYS A 256 11.98 32.86 -27.33
C LYS A 256 12.21 32.54 -25.85
N ARG A 257 13.14 33.28 -25.25
CA ARG A 257 13.39 33.39 -23.82
C ARG A 257 12.25 34.16 -23.15
N SER A 258 11.54 33.55 -22.21
CA SER A 258 10.85 34.28 -21.14
C SER A 258 11.54 33.97 -19.81
N LYS A 259 12.01 35.04 -19.16
CA LYS A 259 12.56 35.02 -17.80
C LYS A 259 11.38 34.91 -16.84
N SER A 260 11.23 33.77 -16.16
CA SER A 260 10.41 33.67 -14.95
C SER A 260 11.34 33.50 -13.75
N LYS A 261 11.29 34.49 -12.86
CA LYS A 261 11.92 34.54 -11.55
C LYS A 261 10.83 34.03 -10.59
N GLY A 262 11.05 32.94 -9.86
CA GLY A 262 10.04 32.47 -8.92
C GLY A 262 10.45 31.23 -8.15
N SER A 263 10.95 31.46 -6.92
CA SER A 263 10.94 30.61 -5.73
C SER A 263 11.40 29.15 -5.85
N ASP A 264 12.36 28.77 -5.02
CA ASP A 264 12.72 27.39 -4.68
C ASP A 264 11.47 26.65 -4.13
N GLY A 265 10.69 26.10 -5.06
CA GLY A 265 9.54 25.29 -4.79
C GLY A 265 10.01 23.92 -4.36
N VAL A 266 10.16 23.73 -3.05
CA VAL A 266 10.12 22.38 -2.47
C VAL A 266 8.81 21.75 -2.93
N LEU A 267 8.91 20.81 -3.86
CA LEU A 267 7.77 20.04 -4.34
C LEU A 267 7.17 19.33 -3.12
N SER A 268 5.99 19.81 -2.69
CA SER A 268 5.20 19.15 -1.66
C SER A 268 5.07 17.66 -2.01
N SER A 269 5.23 16.76 -1.03
CA SER A 269 5.07 15.31 -1.25
C SER A 269 3.77 14.94 -1.98
N LYS A 270 2.73 15.78 -1.88
CA LYS A 270 1.47 15.62 -2.63
C LYS A 270 1.63 15.82 -4.14
N THR A 271 2.45 16.77 -4.59
CA THR A 271 2.73 16.98 -6.02
C THR A 271 3.58 15.85 -6.58
N LEU A 272 4.51 15.32 -5.79
CA LEU A 272 5.34 14.18 -6.20
C LEU A 272 4.50 12.89 -6.32
N TRP A 273 3.53 12.69 -5.42
CA TRP A 273 2.55 11.60 -5.55
C TRP A 273 1.62 11.76 -6.76
N ASN A 274 1.13 12.96 -7.06
CA ASN A 274 0.31 13.21 -8.25
C ASN A 274 1.10 12.98 -9.54
N VAL A 275 2.37 13.38 -9.60
CA VAL A 275 3.26 13.12 -10.76
C VAL A 275 3.54 11.61 -10.90
N LEU A 276 3.71 10.89 -9.78
CA LEU A 276 3.90 9.43 -9.80
C LEU A 276 2.66 8.69 -10.33
N HIS A 277 1.46 9.19 -10.05
CA HIS A 277 0.22 8.66 -10.62
C HIS A 277 0.00 9.07 -12.07
N MET A 278 0.40 10.28 -12.46
CA MET A 278 0.29 10.73 -13.86
C MET A 278 1.23 9.94 -14.80
N LEU A 279 2.37 9.49 -14.30
CA LEU A 279 3.29 8.58 -15.01
C LEU A 279 2.79 7.13 -15.07
N ARG A 280 1.72 6.78 -14.33
CA ARG A 280 1.20 5.42 -14.19
C ARG A 280 -0.19 5.23 -14.79
N GLY A 281 -0.83 6.30 -15.27
CA GLY A 281 -2.05 6.21 -16.07
C GLY A 281 -1.72 5.80 -17.50
N GLU A 282 -2.14 4.59 -17.88
CA GLU A 282 -2.17 4.11 -19.26
C GLU A 282 -3.16 4.97 -20.07
N ASP A 283 -2.61 5.99 -20.74
CA ASP A 283 -2.99 6.50 -22.06
C ASP A 283 -2.15 7.77 -22.36
N LEU A 284 -0.82 7.63 -22.23
CA LEU A 284 0.10 8.64 -22.75
C LEU A 284 0.46 8.25 -24.17
N ASP A 285 0.08 9.09 -25.13
CA ASP A 285 0.54 9.03 -26.52
C ASP A 285 2.04 8.69 -26.57
N ASP A 286 2.45 7.80 -27.49
CA ASP A 286 3.83 7.30 -27.63
C ASP A 286 4.89 8.41 -27.66
N VAL A 287 4.49 9.62 -28.06
CA VAL A 287 5.33 10.83 -28.07
C VAL A 287 5.69 11.29 -26.65
N ALA A 288 4.74 11.31 -25.72
CA ALA A 288 4.96 11.73 -24.33
C ALA A 288 5.82 10.72 -23.55
N ARG A 289 5.68 9.42 -23.86
CA ARG A 289 6.52 8.36 -23.27
C ARG A 289 7.98 8.49 -23.70
N LYS A 290 8.23 8.82 -24.97
CA LYS A 290 9.58 9.00 -25.51
C LYS A 290 10.28 10.23 -24.91
N ASP A 291 9.52 11.30 -24.67
CA ASP A 291 10.06 12.52 -24.06
C ASP A 291 10.37 12.30 -22.57
N ALA A 292 9.53 11.56 -21.84
CA ALA A 292 9.79 11.16 -20.45
C ALA A 292 11.04 10.28 -20.29
N MET A 293 11.25 9.31 -21.19
CA MET A 293 12.49 8.50 -21.17
C MET A 293 13.73 9.33 -21.49
N THR A 294 13.61 10.31 -22.39
CA THR A 294 14.72 11.20 -22.73
C THR A 294 15.10 12.09 -21.54
N GLN A 295 14.12 12.63 -20.82
CA GLN A 295 14.36 13.41 -19.60
C GLN A 295 15.01 12.55 -18.50
N LEU A 296 14.58 11.30 -18.33
CA LEU A 296 15.19 10.38 -17.36
C LEU A 296 16.66 10.09 -17.70
N ALA A 297 16.98 9.87 -18.98
CA ALA A 297 18.34 9.64 -19.43
C ALA A 297 19.25 10.85 -19.21
N VAL A 298 18.74 12.07 -19.46
CA VAL A 298 19.47 13.32 -19.20
C VAL A 298 19.73 13.52 -17.71
N ALA A 299 18.73 13.26 -16.86
CA ALA A 299 18.87 13.37 -15.41
C ALA A 299 19.90 12.36 -14.85
N ALA A 300 19.87 11.12 -15.32
CA ALA A 300 20.86 10.11 -14.95
C ALA A 300 22.28 10.50 -15.39
N GLY A 301 22.44 11.07 -16.59
CA GLY A 301 23.71 11.59 -17.08
C GLY A 301 24.26 12.72 -16.19
N LEU A 302 23.41 13.67 -15.81
CA LEU A 302 23.79 14.78 -14.93
C LEU A 302 24.25 14.30 -13.55
N LEU A 303 23.55 13.34 -12.96
CA LEU A 303 23.93 12.72 -11.68
C LEU A 303 25.30 12.04 -11.75
N LEU A 304 25.58 11.30 -12.83
CA LEU A 304 26.89 10.67 -13.02
C LEU A 304 28.01 11.70 -13.18
N THR A 305 27.78 12.79 -13.93
CA THR A 305 28.78 13.86 -14.05
C THR A 305 29.04 14.59 -12.73
N LEU A 306 28.01 14.86 -11.92
CA LEU A 306 28.18 15.45 -10.60
C LEU A 306 28.95 14.52 -9.65
N GLY A 307 28.64 13.22 -9.68
CA GLY A 307 29.38 12.21 -8.93
C GLY A 307 30.86 12.18 -9.29
N ALA A 308 31.19 12.22 -10.59
CA ALA A 308 32.58 12.27 -11.05
C ALA A 308 33.32 13.52 -10.59
N ILE A 309 32.69 14.70 -10.65
CA ILE A 309 33.28 15.95 -10.15
C ILE A 309 33.55 15.86 -8.64
N LEU A 310 32.61 15.31 -7.87
CA LEU A 310 32.73 15.17 -6.42
C LEU A 310 33.90 14.24 -6.04
N VAL A 311 34.10 13.15 -6.78
CA VAL A 311 35.26 12.25 -6.61
C VAL A 311 36.57 12.98 -6.91
N VAL A 312 36.64 13.78 -7.98
CA VAL A 312 37.85 14.55 -8.31
C VAL A 312 38.19 15.55 -7.22
N VAL A 313 37.19 16.26 -6.67
CA VAL A 313 37.39 17.20 -5.56
C VAL A 313 37.88 16.48 -4.30
N LEU A 314 37.33 15.30 -4.00
CA LEU A 314 37.73 14.47 -2.86
C LEU A 314 39.16 13.95 -2.95
N VAL A 315 39.67 13.70 -4.17
CA VAL A 315 41.06 13.25 -4.38
C VAL A 315 42.05 14.42 -4.30
N TRP A 316 41.59 15.65 -4.52
CA TRP A 316 42.41 16.86 -4.51
C TRP A 316 42.49 17.55 -3.15
N MET A 317 41.58 17.23 -2.22
CA MET A 317 41.66 17.61 -0.80
C MET A 317 42.48 16.60 0.00
#